data_AF-A0A1E4FR78-F1
#
_entry.id   AF-A0A1E4FR78-F1
#
_cell.length_a   1.000
_cell.length_b   1.000
_cell.length_c   1.000
_cell.angle_alpha   90.00
_cell.angle_beta   90.00
_cell.angle_gamma   90.00
#
_symmetry.space_group_name_H-M   'P 1'
#
loop_
_entity.id
_entity.type
_entity.pdbx_description
1 polymer ?
#
loop_
_entity_poly.entity_id
_entity_poly.type
_entity_poly.pdbx_seq_one_letter_code
_entity_poly.pdbx_strand_id
1 'polypeptide(L)'
;MPTRLKRPPFWRPLAFTVALLAFQGYLGYSAISGQFGIESREEIRAEIEILQDRSAALQAEVDSFKHRNSLMNPRHLDPDLVTERARALLNMAHSDDVLIMINPQNGKPISGQFQELIDDELISIIQADSTL
;
A
#
# COMPACT_ATOMS: atom_id res chain seq x y z
N MET A 1 -42.78 76.83 -1.30
CA MET A 1 -42.49 75.63 -2.13
C MET A 1 -42.89 74.39 -1.34
N PRO A 2 -43.95 73.64 -1.70
CA PRO A 2 -44.23 72.39 -1.03
C PRO A 2 -43.36 71.27 -1.63
N THR A 3 -42.53 70.64 -0.81
CA THR A 3 -41.77 69.43 -1.18
C THR A 3 -42.64 68.20 -0.92
N ARG A 4 -43.11 67.51 -1.98
CA ARG A 4 -43.84 66.24 -1.83
C ARG A 4 -42.86 65.11 -1.51
N LEU A 5 -42.77 64.74 -0.24
CA LEU A 5 -42.12 63.50 0.18
C LEU A 5 -43.02 62.31 -0.13
N LYS A 6 -42.57 61.46 -1.05
CA LYS A 6 -43.22 60.20 -1.41
C LYS A 6 -43.12 59.25 -0.21
N ARG A 7 -44.25 58.92 0.43
CA ARG A 7 -44.26 57.98 1.56
C ARG A 7 -43.71 56.62 1.12
N PRO A 8 -42.70 56.07 1.79
CA PRO A 8 -42.18 54.77 1.43
C PRO A 8 -43.26 53.70 1.63
N PRO A 9 -43.36 52.72 0.71
CA PRO A 9 -44.39 51.68 0.79
C PRO A 9 -44.10 50.74 1.96
N PHE A 10 -44.98 50.72 2.96
CA PHE A 10 -44.85 49.91 4.18
C PHE A 10 -44.87 48.39 3.91
N TRP A 11 -45.32 47.97 2.73
CA TRP A 11 -45.45 46.56 2.35
C TRP A 11 -44.11 45.91 2.00
N ARG A 12 -43.10 46.71 1.62
CA ARG A 12 -41.75 46.21 1.31
C ARG A 12 -41.07 45.49 2.48
N PRO A 13 -40.98 46.06 3.69
CA PRO A 13 -40.39 45.35 4.82
C PRO A 13 -41.20 44.11 5.19
N LEU A 14 -42.54 44.15 5.10
CA LEU A 14 -43.38 43.00 5.39
C LEU A 14 -43.10 41.83 4.43
N ALA A 15 -43.08 42.10 3.12
CA ALA A 15 -42.74 41.09 2.11
C ALA A 15 -41.33 40.52 2.33
N PHE A 16 -40.37 41.37 2.70
CA PHE A 16 -39.00 40.93 3.00
C PHE A 16 -38.95 40.03 4.23
N THR A 17 -39.65 40.37 5.32
CA THR A 17 -39.68 39.53 6.53
C THR A 17 -40.31 38.16 6.28
N VAL A 18 -41.40 38.09 5.50
CA VAL A 18 -42.05 36.83 5.15
C VAL A 18 -41.15 35.98 4.27
N ALA A 19 -40.49 36.57 3.27
CA ALA A 19 -39.54 35.86 2.43
C ALA A 19 -38.37 35.30 3.24
N LEU A 20 -37.87 36.07 4.21
CA LEU A 20 -36.75 35.67 5.06
C LEU A 20 -37.15 34.55 6.03
N LEU A 21 -38.36 34.58 6.59
CA LEU A 21 -38.91 33.48 7.38
C LEU A 21 -39.11 32.21 6.56
N ALA A 22 -39.67 32.32 5.35
CA ALA A 22 -39.82 31.18 4.45
C ALA A 22 -38.47 30.57 4.08
N PHE A 23 -37.46 31.42 3.82
CA PHE A 23 -36.10 30.99 3.54
C PHE A 23 -35.47 30.27 4.73
N GLN A 24 -35.62 30.79 5.95
CA GLN A 24 -35.15 30.13 7.17
C GLN A 24 -35.85 28.78 7.40
N GLY A 25 -37.16 28.70 7.16
CA GLY A 25 -37.91 27.44 7.24
C GLY A 25 -37.42 26.41 6.22
N TYR A 26 -37.18 26.83 4.99
CA TYR A 26 -36.62 25.96 3.94
C TYR A 26 -35.21 25.46 4.30
N LEU A 27 -34.35 26.35 4.79
CA LEU A 27 -33.01 25.95 5.26
C LEU A 27 -33.08 24.99 6.44
N GLY A 28 -33.99 25.22 7.39
CA GLY A 28 -34.21 24.31 8.52
C GLY A 28 -34.68 22.93 8.08
N TYR A 29 -35.65 22.85 7.16
CA TYR A 29 -36.11 21.59 6.59
C TYR A 29 -34.99 20.87 5.83
N SER A 30 -34.27 21.60 4.95
CA SER A 30 -33.15 21.06 4.17
C SER A 30 -31.98 20.58 5.05
N ALA A 31 -31.74 21.21 6.20
CA ALA A 31 -30.73 20.77 7.15
C ALA A 31 -31.10 19.46 7.87
N ILE A 32 -32.40 19.17 8.00
CA ILE A 32 -32.91 17.94 8.63
C ILE A 32 -32.99 16.81 7.60
N SER A 33 -33.61 17.08 6.44
CA SER A 33 -33.85 16.08 5.38
C SER A 33 -32.72 15.97 4.36
N GLY A 34 -31.66 16.76 4.49
CA GLY A 34 -30.54 16.77 3.56
C GLY A 34 -29.65 15.53 3.74
N GLN A 35 -28.91 15.17 2.69
CA GLN A 35 -27.95 14.06 2.69
C GLN A 35 -26.88 14.13 3.81
N PHE A 36 -26.66 15.31 4.40
CA PHE A 36 -25.75 15.54 5.54
C PHE A 36 -26.48 15.92 6.84
N GLY A 37 -27.78 15.62 6.90
CA GLY A 37 -28.62 15.87 8.05
C GLY A 37 -28.19 15.06 9.28
N ILE A 38 -28.87 15.30 10.40
CA ILE A 38 -28.54 14.62 11.66
C ILE A 38 -28.78 13.11 11.56
N GLU A 39 -29.80 12.69 10.80
CA GLU A 39 -30.18 11.28 10.63
C GLU A 39 -29.17 10.49 9.78
N SER A 40 -28.56 11.09 8.75
CA SER A 40 -27.61 10.38 7.87
C SER A 40 -26.23 10.17 8.50
N ARG A 41 -25.96 10.72 9.68
CA ARG A 41 -24.66 10.59 10.35
C ARG A 41 -24.29 9.15 10.69
N GLU A 42 -25.28 8.34 11.06
CA GLU A 42 -25.06 6.94 11.40
C GLU A 42 -24.75 6.11 10.16
N GLU A 43 -25.51 6.31 9.08
CA GLU A 43 -25.30 5.69 7.78
C GLU A 43 -23.93 6.05 7.19
N ILE A 44 -23.56 7.35 7.22
CA ILE A 44 -22.25 7.82 6.75
C ILE A 44 -21.12 7.19 7.58
N ARG A 45 -21.28 7.04 8.90
CA ARG A 45 -20.26 6.37 9.73
C ARG A 45 -20.12 4.90 9.38
N ALA A 46 -21.23 4.20 9.20
CA ALA A 46 -21.22 2.80 8.78
C ALA A 46 -20.55 2.64 7.40
N GLU A 47 -20.82 3.56 6.46
CA GLU A 47 -20.16 3.54 5.14
C GLU A 47 -18.67 3.82 5.24
N ILE A 48 -18.23 4.75 6.10
CA ILE A 48 -16.82 5.00 6.39
C ILE A 48 -16.15 3.73 6.94
N GLU A 49 -16.78 3.04 7.90
CA GLU A 49 -16.26 1.81 8.48
C GLU A 49 -16.11 0.71 7.42
N ILE A 50 -17.12 0.51 6.59
CA ILE A 50 -17.08 -0.45 5.47
C ILE A 50 -15.94 -0.11 4.50
N LEU A 51 -15.76 1.16 4.17
CA LEU A 51 -14.67 1.60 3.29
C LEU A 51 -13.30 1.38 3.92
N GLN A 52 -13.16 1.65 5.21
CA GLN A 52 -11.94 1.41 5.97
C GLN A 52 -11.58 -0.08 5.96
N ASP A 53 -12.53 -0.97 6.24
CA ASP A 53 -12.32 -2.41 6.21
C ASP A 53 -11.89 -2.90 4.82
N ARG A 54 -12.57 -2.43 3.76
CA ARG A 54 -12.18 -2.75 2.38
C ARG A 54 -10.78 -2.27 2.05
N SER A 55 -10.43 -1.06 2.47
CA SER A 55 -9.09 -0.51 2.26
C SER A 55 -8.03 -1.32 2.99
N ALA A 56 -8.30 -1.77 4.22
CA ALA A 56 -7.38 -2.56 5.01
C ALA A 56 -7.15 -3.94 4.38
N ALA A 57 -8.21 -4.57 3.88
CA ALA A 57 -8.14 -5.84 3.16
C ALA A 57 -7.31 -5.71 1.87
N LEU A 58 -7.55 -4.68 1.06
CA LEU A 58 -6.76 -4.41 -0.14
C LEU A 58 -5.29 -4.11 0.19
N GLN A 59 -5.03 -3.37 1.26
CA GLN A 59 -3.68 -3.05 1.68
C GLN A 59 -2.91 -4.33 2.08
N ALA A 60 -3.55 -5.25 2.79
CA ALA A 60 -2.96 -6.54 3.13
C ALA A 60 -2.61 -7.36 1.88
N GLU A 61 -3.47 -7.35 0.86
CA GLU A 61 -3.20 -8.01 -0.41
C GLU A 61 -2.00 -7.38 -1.13
N VAL A 62 -1.96 -6.05 -1.23
CA VAL A 62 -0.85 -5.29 -1.80
C VAL A 62 0.47 -5.62 -1.08
N ASP A 63 0.46 -5.67 0.25
CA ASP A 63 1.66 -5.95 1.02
C ASP A 63 2.13 -7.41 0.85
N SER A 64 1.20 -8.35 0.67
CA SER A 64 1.55 -9.73 0.30
C SER A 64 2.26 -9.80 -1.06
N PHE A 65 1.78 -9.04 -2.05
CA PHE A 65 2.40 -8.98 -3.38
C PHE A 65 3.74 -8.25 -3.36
N LYS A 66 3.85 -7.16 -2.60
CA LYS A 66 5.13 -6.47 -2.39
C LYS A 66 6.17 -7.39 -1.77
N HIS A 67 5.77 -8.19 -0.77
CA HIS A 67 6.65 -9.17 -0.17
C HIS A 67 7.14 -10.20 -1.20
N ARG A 68 6.23 -10.79 -1.98
CA ARG A 68 6.58 -11.72 -3.07
C ARG A 68 7.50 -11.08 -4.12
N ASN A 69 7.22 -9.84 -4.52
CA ASN A 69 8.05 -9.10 -5.48
C ASN A 69 9.45 -8.84 -4.91
N SER A 70 9.54 -8.48 -3.62
CA SER A 70 10.83 -8.33 -2.94
C SER A 70 11.66 -9.61 -2.98
N LEU A 71 11.03 -10.79 -2.86
CA LEU A 71 11.71 -12.08 -2.98
C LEU A 71 12.14 -12.39 -4.42
N MET A 72 11.48 -11.81 -5.43
CA MET A 72 11.84 -11.96 -6.85
C MET A 72 12.83 -10.90 -7.36
N ASN A 73 13.40 -10.09 -6.46
CA ASN A 73 14.33 -9.02 -6.85
C ASN A 73 15.62 -9.60 -7.47
N PRO A 74 15.92 -9.33 -8.76
CA PRO A 74 17.06 -9.91 -9.47
C PRO A 74 18.43 -9.59 -8.87
N ARG A 75 18.54 -8.53 -8.04
CA ARG A 75 19.80 -8.20 -7.36
C ARG A 75 20.20 -9.22 -6.29
N HIS A 76 19.26 -10.00 -5.79
CA HIS A 76 19.48 -11.05 -4.78
C HIS A 76 19.09 -12.44 -5.28
N LEU A 77 18.55 -12.55 -6.51
CA LEU A 77 18.05 -13.79 -7.08
C LEU A 77 19.09 -14.33 -8.07
N ASP A 78 19.48 -15.58 -7.89
CA ASP A 78 20.43 -16.24 -8.78
C ASP A 78 19.79 -16.47 -10.18
N PRO A 79 20.33 -15.88 -11.26
CA PRO A 79 19.78 -16.03 -12.61
C PRO A 79 19.77 -17.49 -13.10
N ASP A 80 20.66 -18.34 -12.60
CA ASP A 80 20.73 -19.74 -13.00
C ASP A 80 19.55 -20.53 -12.41
N LEU A 81 19.17 -20.26 -11.16
CA LEU A 81 17.99 -20.85 -10.52
C LEU A 81 16.68 -20.45 -11.23
N VAL A 82 16.59 -19.21 -11.72
CA VAL A 82 15.43 -18.76 -12.51
C VAL A 82 15.34 -19.53 -13.81
N THR A 83 16.49 -19.72 -14.48
CA THR A 83 16.57 -20.42 -15.76
C THR A 83 16.22 -21.91 -15.59
N GLU A 84 16.71 -22.55 -14.54
CA GLU A 84 16.36 -23.92 -14.16
C GLU A 84 14.85 -24.05 -13.94
N ARG A 85 14.26 -23.15 -13.14
CA ARG A 85 12.82 -23.19 -12.85
C ARG A 85 11.98 -22.96 -14.09
N ALA A 86 12.37 -22.05 -14.97
CA ALA A 86 11.70 -21.81 -16.24
C ALA A 86 11.74 -23.05 -17.14
N ARG A 87 12.91 -23.71 -17.25
CA ARG A 87 13.09 -24.94 -18.02
C ARG A 87 12.23 -26.09 -17.48
N ALA A 88 12.13 -26.21 -16.16
CA ALA A 88 11.27 -27.20 -15.51
C ALA A 88 9.77 -26.95 -15.79
N LEU A 89 9.30 -25.70 -15.71
CA LEU A 89 7.90 -25.35 -16.00
C LEU A 89 7.53 -25.55 -17.48
N LEU A 90 8.47 -25.31 -18.38
CA LEU A 90 8.29 -25.52 -19.83
C LEU A 90 8.45 -26.99 -20.25
N ASN A 91 8.60 -27.92 -19.29
CA ASN A 91 8.87 -29.34 -19.54
C ASN A 91 10.09 -29.56 -20.44
N MET A 92 11.07 -28.67 -20.37
CA MET A 92 12.34 -28.73 -21.08
C MET A 92 13.47 -29.28 -20.18
N ALA A 93 13.22 -29.43 -18.88
CA ALA A 93 14.19 -29.97 -17.93
C ALA A 93 14.16 -31.50 -18.02
N HIS A 94 15.33 -32.10 -18.18
CA HIS A 94 15.48 -33.56 -18.20
C HIS A 94 15.91 -34.05 -16.81
N SER A 95 15.55 -35.28 -16.46
CA SER A 95 15.96 -35.91 -15.19
C SER A 95 17.49 -36.01 -15.02
N ASP A 96 18.21 -35.92 -16.14
CA ASP A 96 19.65 -36.12 -16.22
C ASP A 96 20.42 -34.79 -16.25
N ASP A 97 19.74 -33.65 -16.10
CA ASP A 97 20.37 -32.33 -15.97
C ASP A 97 21.14 -32.26 -14.63
N VAL A 98 22.44 -31.94 -14.67
CA VAL A 98 23.31 -31.83 -13.49
C VAL A 98 23.78 -30.38 -13.30
N LEU A 99 23.63 -29.84 -12.09
CA LEU A 99 24.09 -28.50 -11.73
C LEU A 99 25.52 -28.55 -11.17
N ILE A 100 26.43 -27.79 -11.78
CA ILE A 100 27.85 -27.75 -11.41
C ILE A 100 28.16 -26.35 -10.89
N MET A 101 28.34 -26.20 -9.58
CA MET A 101 28.83 -24.94 -9.02
C MET A 101 30.30 -24.78 -9.39
N ILE A 102 30.67 -23.61 -9.92
CA ILE A 102 32.06 -23.28 -10.26
C ILE A 102 32.60 -22.23 -9.29
N ASN A 103 33.87 -22.34 -8.91
CA ASN A 103 34.50 -21.30 -8.10
C ASN A 103 34.83 -20.08 -9.00
N PRO A 104 34.40 -18.86 -8.61
CA PRO A 104 34.50 -17.67 -9.47
C PRO A 104 35.94 -17.21 -9.73
N GLN A 105 36.92 -17.62 -8.93
CA GLN A 105 38.32 -17.21 -9.11
C GLN A 105 39.11 -18.14 -10.04
N ASN A 106 38.72 -19.40 -10.15
CA ASN A 106 39.50 -20.41 -10.86
C ASN A 106 38.72 -21.18 -11.95
N GLY A 107 37.40 -20.97 -12.05
CA GLY A 107 36.54 -21.58 -13.06
C GLY A 107 36.40 -23.11 -12.95
N LYS A 108 36.86 -23.71 -11.85
CA LYS A 108 36.81 -25.17 -11.62
C LYS A 108 35.55 -25.55 -10.84
N PRO A 109 34.99 -26.74 -11.08
CA PRO A 109 33.84 -27.23 -10.31
C PRO A 109 34.18 -27.37 -8.82
N ILE A 110 33.26 -26.93 -7.95
CA ILE A 110 33.33 -27.06 -6.49
C ILE A 110 32.94 -28.51 -6.12
N SER A 111 33.68 -29.49 -6.63
CA SER A 111 33.53 -30.88 -6.23
C SER A 111 34.46 -31.14 -5.06
N GLY A 112 33.89 -31.26 -3.86
CA GLY A 112 34.49 -32.04 -2.76
C GLY A 112 35.91 -31.68 -2.33
N GLN A 113 36.39 -30.45 -2.57
CA GLN A 113 37.61 -29.97 -1.93
C GLN A 113 37.29 -29.66 -0.45
N PHE A 114 37.16 -30.72 0.35
CA PHE A 114 37.54 -30.64 1.75
C PHE A 114 39.03 -30.30 1.74
N GLN A 115 39.34 -29.01 1.75
CA GLN A 115 40.65 -28.54 2.17
C GLN A 115 40.69 -28.87 3.66
N GLU A 116 41.21 -30.04 4.00
CA GLU A 116 41.54 -30.39 5.37
C GLU A 116 42.56 -29.34 5.81
N LEU A 117 42.08 -28.31 6.51
CA LEU A 117 42.94 -27.33 7.13
C LEU A 117 43.83 -28.12 8.08
N ILE A 118 45.13 -28.11 7.80
CA ILE A 118 46.13 -28.70 8.67
C ILE A 118 45.95 -28.06 10.05
N ASP A 119 45.97 -28.86 11.13
CA ASP A 119 45.67 -28.39 12.49
C ASP A 119 46.40 -27.09 12.87
N ASP A 120 47.63 -26.91 12.37
CA ASP A 120 48.45 -25.72 12.57
C ASP A 120 47.83 -24.43 11.98
N GLU A 121 47.19 -24.51 10.80
CA GLU A 121 46.51 -23.36 10.20
C GLU A 121 45.20 -23.03 10.94
N LEU A 122 44.45 -24.04 11.38
CA LEU A 122 43.25 -23.88 12.20
C LEU A 122 43.56 -23.17 13.53
N ILE A 123 44.63 -23.58 14.21
CA ILE A 123 45.08 -22.94 15.46
C ILE A 123 45.43 -21.48 15.22
N SER A 124 46.12 -21.17 14.11
CA SER A 124 46.51 -19.78 13.78
C SER A 124 45.32 -18.85 13.54
N ILE A 125 44.26 -19.33 12.88
CA ILE A 125 43.04 -18.56 12.61
C ILE A 125 42.27 -18.31 13.91
N ILE A 126 42.08 -19.34 14.74
CA ILE A 126 41.38 -19.21 16.03
C ILE A 126 42.13 -18.23 16.95
N GLN A 127 43.46 -18.26 16.95
CA GLN A 127 44.29 -17.40 17.77
C GLN A 127 44.29 -15.94 17.26
N ALA A 128 44.20 -15.72 15.95
CA ALA A 128 44.04 -14.39 15.37
C ALA A 128 42.68 -13.76 15.70
N ASP A 129 41.59 -14.54 15.62
CA ASP A 129 40.22 -14.07 15.93
C ASP A 129 40.01 -13.83 17.44
N SER A 130 40.72 -14.57 18.29
CA SER A 130 40.68 -14.40 19.76
C SER A 130 41.45 -13.17 20.28
N THR A 131 42.09 -12.38 19.40
CA THR A 131 42.80 -11.14 19.76
C THR A 131 42.02 -9.86 19.46
N LEU A 132 40.75 -9.98 19.05
CA LEU A 132 39.76 -8.91 19.01
C LEU A 132 38.77 -9.04 20.18
#